data_AF-A0A359DAJ5-F1
#
_entry.id   AF-A0A359DAJ5-F1
#
_cell.length_a   1.000
_cell.length_b   1.000
_cell.length_c   1.000
_cell.angle_alpha   90.00
_cell.angle_beta   90.00
_cell.angle_gamma   90.00
#
_symmetry.space_group_name_H-M   'P 1'
#
loop_
_entity.id
_entity.type
_entity.pdbx_description
1 polymer ?
#
loop_
_entity_poly.entity_id
_entity_poly.type
_entity_poly.pdbx_seq_one_letter_code
_entity_poly.pdbx_strand_id
1 'polypeptide(L)'
;RPWVYGERGDWSAFALGQAVTATDIVETDTLQASDTDSQSSQRNDARVADKSYLALREFWVDYSGFTAYPGEHLRFGRQRMRSDEGTWWDTNIEALRWSFDTTLLRANVGVAERFSEYRTDLDELAPEDQDRRHLFGDIATQWQPGHWVGLKAHHSRDDGDLANPGE
;
A
#
# COMPACT_ATOMS: atom_id res chain seq x y z
N ARG A 1 11.59 14.06 3.29
CA ARG A 1 10.92 13.09 2.39
C ARG A 1 11.06 13.62 0.95
N PRO A 2 12.18 13.38 0.26
CA PRO A 2 12.35 13.79 -1.14
C PRO A 2 11.41 13.01 -2.05
N TRP A 3 10.84 13.69 -3.05
CA TRP A 3 9.99 13.06 -4.07
C TRP A 3 10.40 13.50 -5.47
N VAL A 4 10.18 12.63 -6.44
CA VAL A 4 10.39 12.88 -7.87
C VAL A 4 9.14 12.44 -8.61
N TYR A 5 8.70 13.27 -9.55
CA TYR A 5 7.58 13.00 -10.43
C TYR A 5 7.99 13.30 -11.86
N GLY A 6 7.58 12.45 -12.79
CA GLY A 6 7.77 12.65 -14.22
C GLY A 6 6.54 12.19 -14.99
N GLU A 7 6.13 12.96 -15.98
CA GLU A 7 4.98 12.67 -16.82
C GLU A 7 5.36 12.85 -18.29
N ARG A 8 4.89 11.94 -19.13
CA ARG A 8 5.11 11.97 -20.57
C ARG A 8 3.93 11.36 -21.30
N GLY A 9 3.05 12.22 -21.82
CA GLY A 9 1.83 11.78 -22.48
C GLY A 9 0.95 11.04 -21.47
N ASP A 10 0.51 9.83 -21.82
CA ASP A 10 -0.36 9.02 -20.95
C ASP A 10 0.39 8.25 -19.85
N TRP A 11 1.72 8.43 -19.74
CA TRP A 11 2.55 7.76 -18.74
C TRP A 11 2.99 8.75 -17.66
N SER A 12 2.86 8.37 -16.40
CA SER A 12 3.49 9.08 -15.29
C SER A 12 4.24 8.13 -14.38
N ALA A 13 5.22 8.66 -13.65
CA ALA A 13 6.02 7.92 -12.70
C ALA A 13 6.32 8.79 -11.49
N PHE A 14 6.36 8.16 -10.32
CA PHE A 14 6.60 8.83 -9.06
C PHE A 14 7.50 7.98 -8.17
N ALA A 15 8.34 8.65 -7.38
CA ALA A 15 9.12 8.02 -6.32
C ALA A 15 9.19 8.95 -5.10
N LEU A 16 9.00 8.40 -3.91
CA LEU A 16 9.05 9.09 -2.63
C LEU A 16 9.99 8.35 -1.67
N GLY A 17 11.11 9.00 -1.35
CA GLY A 17 12.03 8.54 -0.31
C GLY A 17 11.70 9.14 1.06
N GLN A 18 12.14 8.45 2.11
CA GLN A 18 12.11 8.91 3.48
C GLN A 18 13.46 8.63 4.13
N ALA A 19 13.95 9.64 4.85
CA ALA A 19 15.09 9.53 5.73
C ALA A 19 14.63 10.00 7.10
N VAL A 20 14.80 9.16 8.11
CA VAL A 20 14.44 9.46 9.50
C VAL A 20 15.69 9.36 10.35
N THR A 21 15.82 10.29 11.30
CA THR A 21 16.77 10.20 12.40
C THR A 21 16.07 10.75 13.64
N ALA A 22 16.12 9.98 14.72
CA ALA A 22 15.45 10.30 15.97
C ALA A 22 16.33 9.93 17.17
N THR A 23 16.00 10.48 18.34
CA THR A 23 16.68 10.15 19.60
C THR A 23 16.29 8.79 20.15
N ASP A 24 15.11 8.30 19.76
CA ASP A 24 14.56 6.99 20.11
C ASP A 24 13.65 6.47 19.00
N ILE A 25 13.20 5.22 19.07
CA ILE A 25 12.24 4.64 18.12
C ILE A 25 10.88 5.31 18.37
N VAL A 26 10.55 6.28 17.52
CA VAL A 26 9.28 7.01 17.58
C VAL A 26 8.51 6.77 16.28
N GLU A 27 7.19 6.70 16.40
CA GLU A 27 6.30 6.63 15.25
C GLU A 27 6.36 7.97 14.49
N THR A 28 6.99 7.95 13.31
CA THR A 28 7.07 9.14 12.43
C THR A 28 6.13 9.03 11.22
N ASP A 29 5.47 7.88 11.06
CA ASP A 29 4.56 7.58 9.97
C ASP A 29 3.37 6.77 10.50
N THR A 30 2.18 7.37 10.48
CA THR A 30 0.93 6.77 10.96
C THR A 30 0.44 5.59 10.12
N LEU A 31 1.11 5.32 8.99
CA LEU A 31 0.84 4.19 8.11
C LEU A 31 1.77 3.00 8.39
N GLN A 32 2.73 3.14 9.32
CA GLN A 32 3.58 2.02 9.72
C GLN A 32 2.75 1.01 10.51
N ALA A 33 2.77 -0.24 10.06
CA ALA A 33 2.15 -1.35 10.78
C ALA A 33 2.75 -1.44 12.19
N SER A 34 1.88 -1.60 13.19
CA SER A 34 2.20 -1.51 14.62
C SER A 34 3.04 -2.67 15.15
N ASP A 35 3.44 -3.61 14.30
CA ASP A 35 4.20 -4.82 14.63
C ASP A 35 5.69 -4.57 14.91
N THR A 36 6.12 -3.31 15.00
CA THR A 36 7.43 -2.95 15.54
C THR A 36 7.39 -3.04 17.07
N ASP A 37 7.21 -4.25 17.57
CA ASP A 37 7.07 -4.49 19.00
C ASP A 37 8.42 -4.32 19.69
N SER A 38 8.52 -3.29 20.53
CA SER A 38 9.70 -3.04 21.36
C SER A 38 9.78 -4.03 22.53
N GLN A 39 8.78 -4.92 22.72
CA GLN A 39 8.68 -5.82 23.87
C GLN A 39 7.92 -7.15 23.56
N SER A 40 8.37 -7.94 22.58
CA SER A 40 8.00 -9.37 22.52
C SER A 40 9.18 -10.30 22.81
N SER A 41 8.94 -11.32 23.63
CA SER A 41 9.95 -12.23 24.19
C SER A 41 10.38 -13.35 23.23
N GLN A 42 10.27 -13.14 21.91
CA GLN A 42 10.68 -14.09 20.87
C GLN A 42 11.64 -13.39 19.91
N ARG A 43 12.92 -13.73 20.08
CA ARG A 43 14.07 -13.08 19.47
C ARG A 43 14.21 -13.47 17.99
N ASN A 44 13.53 -12.76 17.10
CA ASN A 44 13.94 -12.64 15.69
C ASN A 44 14.64 -11.28 15.54
N ASP A 45 15.97 -11.28 15.51
CA ASP A 45 16.78 -10.05 15.45
C ASP A 45 16.58 -9.25 14.14
N ALA A 46 15.90 -9.81 13.12
CA ALA A 46 15.69 -9.20 11.80
C ALA A 46 14.54 -8.16 11.72
N ARG A 47 13.74 -7.98 12.77
CA ARG A 47 12.61 -7.02 12.82
C ARG A 47 12.73 -5.98 13.94
N VAL A 48 13.95 -5.59 14.29
CA VAL A 48 14.21 -4.52 15.28
C VAL A 48 14.39 -3.20 14.54
N ALA A 49 13.50 -2.23 14.76
CA ALA A 49 13.62 -0.93 14.11
C ALA A 49 14.78 -0.10 14.68
N ASP A 50 15.44 0.66 13.81
CA ASP A 50 16.53 1.54 14.18
C ASP A 50 16.07 2.98 14.40
N LYS A 51 16.84 3.72 15.20
CA LYS A 51 16.62 5.16 15.43
C LYS A 51 16.81 6.02 14.17
N SER A 52 17.58 5.53 13.20
CA SER A 52 17.81 6.18 11.93
C SER A 52 17.69 5.18 10.79
N TYR A 53 16.84 5.46 9.81
CA TYR A 53 16.59 4.56 8.70
C TYR A 53 16.27 5.33 7.42
N LEU A 54 16.51 4.67 6.28
CA LEU A 54 16.04 5.11 4.98
C LEU A 54 14.92 4.19 4.52
N ALA A 55 13.90 4.76 3.88
CA ALA A 55 12.78 4.01 3.33
C ALA A 55 12.37 4.51 1.95
N LEU A 56 11.97 3.61 1.06
CA LEU A 56 11.25 3.96 -0.17
C LEU A 56 9.76 3.78 0.07
N ARG A 57 9.05 4.90 0.27
CA ARG A 57 7.64 4.88 0.67
C ARG A 57 6.71 4.54 -0.48
N GLU A 58 6.96 5.17 -1.62
CA GLU A 58 6.17 5.02 -2.82
C GLU A 58 7.11 4.99 -4.02
N PHE A 59 6.84 4.08 -4.94
CA PHE A 59 7.45 4.07 -6.26
C PHE A 59 6.43 3.41 -7.18
N TRP A 60 5.94 4.16 -8.16
CA TRP A 60 4.91 3.66 -9.04
C TRP A 60 5.04 4.25 -10.44
N VAL A 61 4.53 3.48 -11.39
CA VAL A 61 4.29 3.90 -12.77
C VAL A 61 2.79 3.83 -12.99
N ASP A 62 2.27 4.84 -13.66
CA ASP A 62 0.85 5.03 -13.88
C ASP A 62 0.61 5.29 -15.38
N TYR A 63 -0.44 4.67 -15.90
CA TYR A 63 -0.82 4.78 -17.30
C TYR A 63 -2.30 5.13 -17.40
N SER A 64 -2.61 6.28 -18.00
CA SER A 64 -3.96 6.84 -18.11
C SER A 64 -4.50 6.83 -19.54
N GLY A 65 -3.95 5.97 -20.41
CA GLY A 65 -4.21 5.99 -21.86
C GLY A 65 -5.21 4.95 -22.36
N PHE A 66 -5.85 4.16 -21.49
CA PHE A 66 -6.81 3.15 -21.95
C PHE A 66 -8.12 3.78 -22.45
N THR A 67 -8.54 4.89 -21.84
CA THR A 67 -9.74 5.63 -22.22
C THR A 67 -9.47 7.14 -22.27
N ALA A 68 -10.38 7.89 -22.87
CA ALA A 68 -10.31 9.36 -22.88
C ALA A 68 -10.72 10.00 -21.54
N TYR A 69 -11.06 9.19 -20.53
CA TYR A 69 -11.48 9.71 -19.22
C TYR A 69 -10.24 10.04 -18.38
N PRO A 70 -10.07 11.30 -17.94
CA PRO A 70 -8.89 11.69 -17.17
C PRO A 70 -8.84 11.06 -15.77
N GLY A 71 -9.97 10.56 -15.26
CA GLY A 71 -10.06 9.84 -14.00
C GLY A 71 -9.79 8.33 -14.13
N GLU A 72 -9.51 7.84 -15.34
CA GLU A 72 -9.18 6.44 -15.60
C GLU A 72 -7.66 6.27 -15.69
N HIS A 73 -7.12 5.39 -14.86
CA HIS A 73 -5.69 5.08 -14.88
C HIS A 73 -5.39 3.74 -14.24
N LEU A 74 -4.32 3.11 -14.71
CA LEU A 74 -3.75 1.90 -14.13
C LEU A 74 -2.42 2.25 -13.48
N ARG A 75 -2.35 2.06 -12.17
CA ARG A 75 -1.13 2.28 -11.37
C ARG A 75 -0.52 0.98 -10.93
N PHE A 76 0.78 0.83 -11.19
CA PHE A 76 1.58 -0.32 -10.82
C PHE A 76 2.79 0.11 -9.98
N GLY A 77 2.95 -0.52 -8.81
CA GLY A 77 4.08 -0.30 -7.91
C GLY A 77 3.64 -0.09 -6.46
N ARG A 78 4.58 0.27 -5.59
CA ARG A 78 4.29 0.66 -4.21
C ARG A 78 3.61 2.00 -4.18
N GLN A 79 2.35 2.02 -3.82
CA GLN A 79 1.51 3.20 -3.91
C GLN A 79 0.64 3.35 -2.67
N ARG A 80 0.18 4.59 -2.44
CA ARG A 80 -0.80 4.86 -1.40
C ARG A 80 -2.16 4.28 -1.76
N MET A 81 -2.59 3.28 -1.01
CA MET A 81 -3.95 2.74 -1.06
C MET A 81 -4.78 3.34 0.06
N ARG A 82 -5.78 4.14 -0.30
CA ARG A 82 -6.72 4.75 0.64
C ARG A 82 -8.17 4.53 0.20
N SER A 83 -8.99 4.08 1.13
CA SER A 83 -10.44 4.11 1.04
C SER A 83 -10.95 5.45 1.59
N ASP A 84 -12.07 5.96 1.08
CA ASP A 84 -12.64 7.24 1.53
C ASP A 84 -12.90 7.27 3.05
N GLU A 85 -13.36 6.15 3.62
CA GLU A 85 -13.59 5.99 5.05
C GLU A 85 -12.31 5.62 5.83
N GLY A 86 -11.24 5.24 5.13
CA GLY A 86 -9.97 4.78 5.71
C GLY A 86 -10.05 3.43 6.44
N THR A 87 -11.21 2.76 6.47
CA THR A 87 -11.41 1.55 7.28
C THR A 87 -11.02 0.25 6.55
N TRP A 88 -11.07 0.22 5.22
CA TRP A 88 -10.83 -1.02 4.46
C TRP A 88 -9.38 -1.19 4.02
N TRP A 89 -8.81 -0.10 3.50
CA TRP A 89 -7.41 -0.03 3.10
C TRP A 89 -6.93 1.40 3.34
N ASP A 90 -5.87 1.55 4.11
CA ASP A 90 -5.20 2.83 4.36
C ASP A 90 -3.69 2.61 4.56
N THR A 91 -3.00 2.09 3.55
CA THR A 91 -1.57 1.72 3.65
C THR A 91 -0.79 2.03 2.37
N ASN A 92 0.53 1.95 2.45
CA ASN A 92 1.45 1.95 1.31
C ASN A 92 1.85 0.51 1.01
N ILE A 93 1.40 -0.03 -0.11
CA ILE A 93 1.64 -1.43 -0.50
C ILE A 93 1.90 -1.51 -2.01
N GLU A 94 2.70 -2.50 -2.40
CA GLU A 94 2.91 -2.88 -3.79
C GLU A 94 1.61 -3.43 -4.35
N ALA A 95 1.12 -2.76 -5.39
CA ALA A 95 -0.15 -3.09 -5.96
C ALA A 95 -0.21 -2.77 -7.45
N LEU A 96 -1.07 -3.53 -8.13
CA LEU A 96 -1.61 -3.18 -9.44
C LEU A 96 -3.06 -2.76 -9.23
N ARG A 97 -3.38 -1.50 -9.50
CA ARG A 97 -4.72 -0.94 -9.33
C ARG A 97 -5.17 -0.24 -10.59
N TRP A 98 -6.35 -0.60 -11.04
CA TRP A 98 -7.10 0.15 -12.04
C TRP A 98 -8.16 1.00 -11.33
N SER A 99 -8.18 2.29 -11.63
CA SER A 99 -9.12 3.26 -11.10
C SER A 99 -9.92 3.85 -12.25
N PHE A 100 -11.22 4.04 -12.05
CA PHE A 100 -12.13 4.66 -12.98
C PHE A 100 -13.03 5.65 -12.22
N ASP A 101 -12.67 6.93 -12.24
CA ASP A 101 -13.44 8.00 -11.60
C ASP A 101 -14.11 8.90 -12.64
N THR A 102 -15.44 8.94 -12.60
CA THR A 102 -16.27 9.83 -13.42
C THR A 102 -17.26 10.56 -12.53
N THR A 103 -18.01 11.51 -13.11
CA THR A 103 -19.00 12.29 -12.36
C THR A 103 -20.12 11.44 -11.74
N LEU A 104 -20.48 10.32 -12.37
CA LEU A 104 -21.62 9.48 -11.95
C LEU A 104 -21.23 8.09 -11.47
N LEU A 105 -20.02 7.62 -11.80
CA LEU A 105 -19.54 6.28 -11.51
C LEU A 105 -18.09 6.33 -11.04
N ARG A 106 -17.83 5.66 -9.93
CA ARG A 106 -16.50 5.36 -9.41
C ARG A 106 -16.35 3.85 -9.37
N ALA A 107 -15.25 3.35 -9.91
CA ALA A 107 -14.89 1.96 -9.76
C ALA A 107 -13.40 1.84 -9.55
N ASN A 108 -12.99 0.93 -8.68
CA ASN A 108 -11.60 0.58 -8.50
C ASN A 108 -11.50 -0.95 -8.42
N VAL A 109 -10.45 -1.50 -9.00
CA VAL A 109 -10.10 -2.90 -8.82
C VAL A 109 -8.59 -3.02 -8.75
N GLY A 110 -8.10 -3.85 -7.86
CA GLY A 110 -6.67 -4.06 -7.76
C GLY A 110 -6.30 -5.32 -7.02
N VAL A 111 -5.04 -5.67 -7.22
CA VAL A 111 -4.35 -6.70 -6.46
C VAL A 111 -3.16 -6.07 -5.77
N ALA A 112 -2.92 -6.45 -4.52
CA ALA A 112 -1.78 -5.99 -3.73
C ALA A 112 -1.15 -7.17 -3.00
N GLU A 113 0.16 -7.12 -2.86
CA GLU A 113 0.97 -8.12 -2.15
C GLU A 113 2.19 -7.38 -1.60
N ARG A 114 2.56 -7.64 -0.35
CA ARG A 114 3.73 -6.98 0.26
C ARG A 114 4.95 -7.85 0.02
N PHE A 115 5.93 -7.34 -0.73
CA PHE A 115 7.14 -8.08 -1.08
C PHE A 115 8.36 -7.64 -0.27
N SER A 116 8.34 -6.43 0.28
CA SER A 116 9.40 -5.92 1.17
C SER A 116 8.91 -4.74 2.00
N GLU A 117 9.63 -4.46 3.09
CA GLU A 117 9.51 -3.22 3.85
C GLU A 117 10.10 -2.02 3.10
N TYR A 118 11.04 -2.26 2.17
CA TYR A 118 11.86 -1.22 1.52
C TYR A 118 12.50 -0.24 2.52
N ARG A 119 12.91 -0.78 3.67
CA ARG A 119 13.60 -0.06 4.74
C ARG A 119 14.98 -0.65 4.93
N THR A 120 15.93 0.18 5.38
CA THR A 120 17.30 -0.27 5.64
C THR A 120 17.47 -0.98 6.98
N ASP A 121 16.50 -0.87 7.88
CA ASP A 121 16.56 -1.40 9.24
C ASP A 121 15.71 -2.66 9.46
N LEU A 122 14.88 -3.04 8.49
CA LEU A 122 14.05 -4.25 8.55
C LEU A 122 14.42 -5.16 7.38
N ASP A 123 15.00 -6.32 7.69
CA ASP A 123 15.45 -7.29 6.69
C ASP A 123 14.35 -8.28 6.28
N GLU A 124 13.33 -8.46 7.12
CA GLU A 124 12.23 -9.41 6.92
C GLU A 124 10.84 -8.73 7.00
N LEU A 125 9.87 -9.26 6.25
CA LEU A 125 8.46 -8.88 6.38
C LEU A 125 7.85 -9.43 7.66
N ALA A 126 6.72 -8.85 8.08
CA ALA A 126 5.91 -9.48 9.11
C ALA A 126 5.36 -10.84 8.61
N PRO A 127 5.32 -11.90 9.46
CA PRO A 127 4.78 -13.21 9.12
C PRO A 127 3.32 -13.15 8.65
N GLU A 128 2.57 -12.14 9.10
CA GLU A 128 1.21 -11.90 8.64
C GLU A 128 1.12 -11.23 7.27
N ASP A 129 2.18 -10.60 6.79
CA ASP A 129 2.21 -9.97 5.46
C ASP A 129 2.93 -10.82 4.42
N GLN A 130 3.69 -11.83 4.86
CA GLN A 130 4.42 -12.73 3.98
C GLN A 130 3.43 -13.64 3.22
N ASP A 131 3.61 -13.71 1.90
CA ASP A 131 2.81 -14.54 0.98
C ASP A 131 1.28 -14.27 1.05
N ARG A 132 0.90 -13.07 1.52
CA ARG A 132 -0.49 -12.64 1.60
C ARG A 132 -0.88 -11.79 0.41
N ARG A 133 -1.81 -12.32 -0.40
CA ARG A 133 -2.38 -11.65 -1.56
C ARG A 133 -3.71 -11.02 -1.23
N HIS A 134 -3.85 -9.75 -1.58
CA HIS A 134 -5.07 -8.97 -1.42
C HIS A 134 -5.69 -8.68 -2.79
N LEU A 135 -6.89 -9.17 -3.03
CA LEU A 135 -7.73 -8.77 -4.15
C LEU A 135 -8.82 -7.85 -3.61
N PHE A 136 -8.96 -6.67 -4.20
CA PHE A 136 -9.95 -5.70 -3.77
C PHE A 136 -10.64 -5.03 -4.95
N GLY A 137 -11.85 -4.56 -4.71
CA GLY A 137 -12.54 -3.73 -5.65
C GLY A 137 -13.74 -3.03 -5.04
N ASP A 138 -14.09 -1.90 -5.63
CA ASP A 138 -15.27 -1.13 -5.30
C ASP A 138 -15.94 -0.61 -6.55
N ILE A 139 -17.25 -0.40 -6.43
CA ILE A 139 -18.06 0.28 -7.43
C ILE A 139 -19.11 1.12 -6.72
N ALA A 140 -19.18 2.40 -7.06
CA ALA A 140 -20.12 3.34 -6.49
C ALA A 140 -20.71 4.24 -7.57
N THR A 141 -21.98 4.57 -7.43
CA THR A 141 -22.68 5.50 -8.33
C THR A 141 -23.36 6.62 -7.56
N GLN A 142 -23.43 7.79 -8.17
CA GLN A 142 -24.09 8.95 -7.59
C GLN A 142 -25.58 8.92 -7.92
N TRP A 143 -26.41 8.54 -6.94
CA TRP A 143 -27.86 8.44 -7.10
C TRP A 143 -28.59 9.78 -6.89
N GLN A 144 -28.00 10.69 -6.12
CA GLN A 144 -28.42 12.09 -5.99
C GLN A 144 -27.19 12.99 -5.92
N PRO A 145 -27.29 14.29 -6.27
CA PRO A 145 -26.16 15.21 -6.13
C PRO A 145 -25.55 15.14 -4.72
N GLY A 146 -24.27 14.81 -4.66
CA GLY A 146 -23.53 14.64 -3.39
C GLY A 146 -23.76 13.32 -2.65
N HIS A 147 -24.67 12.45 -3.09
CA HIS A 147 -24.99 11.19 -2.44
C HIS A 147 -24.57 10.00 -3.30
N TRP A 148 -23.66 9.20 -2.76
CA TRP A 148 -23.11 8.01 -3.42
C TRP A 148 -23.64 6.75 -2.75
N VAL A 149 -23.89 5.72 -3.56
CA VAL A 149 -24.20 4.38 -3.10
C VAL A 149 -23.29 3.41 -3.84
N GLY A 150 -22.71 2.46 -3.13
CA GLY A 150 -21.74 1.56 -3.70
C GLY A 150 -21.57 0.27 -2.93
N LEU A 151 -20.79 -0.63 -3.52
CA LEU A 151 -20.42 -1.92 -2.98
C LEU A 151 -18.90 -2.03 -2.98
N LYS A 152 -18.36 -2.67 -1.95
CA LYS A 152 -16.93 -2.96 -1.79
C LYS A 152 -16.75 -4.44 -1.53
N ALA A 153 -15.71 -5.02 -2.09
CA ALA A 153 -15.31 -6.38 -1.86
C ALA A 153 -13.79 -6.42 -1.64
N HIS A 154 -13.37 -7.22 -0.65
CA HIS A 154 -11.97 -7.47 -0.36
C HIS A 154 -11.81 -8.95 -0.03
N HIS A 155 -10.81 -9.58 -0.63
CA HIS A 155 -10.46 -10.97 -0.43
C HIS A 155 -8.95 -11.07 -0.18
N SER A 156 -8.58 -11.58 0.98
CA SER A 156 -7.19 -11.90 1.31
C SER A 156 -7.00 -13.41 1.27
N ARG A 157 -5.93 -13.85 0.60
CA ARG A 157 -5.50 -15.24 0.58
C ARG A 157 -4.08 -15.31 1.13
N ASP A 158 -3.90 -16.20 2.09
CA ASP A 158 -2.62 -16.51 2.72
C ASP A 158 -2.18 -17.88 2.18
N ASP A 159 -1.08 -17.89 1.42
CA ASP A 159 -0.50 -19.12 0.87
C ASP A 159 0.72 -19.59 1.69
N GLY A 160 0.95 -19.02 2.89
CA GLY A 160 2.07 -19.37 3.76
C GLY A 160 1.96 -20.76 4.40
N ASP A 161 3.10 -21.43 4.56
CA ASP A 161 3.19 -22.71 5.27
C ASP A 161 3.31 -22.49 6.79
N LEU A 162 2.48 -23.19 7.57
CA LEU A 162 2.63 -23.24 9.03
C LEU A 162 3.82 -24.15 9.39
N ALA A 163 4.64 -23.73 10.36
CA ALA A 163 5.66 -24.61 10.93
C ALA A 163 5.00 -25.90 11.45
N ASN A 164 5.52 -27.05 11.05
CA ASN A 164 5.03 -28.34 11.53
C ASN A 164 5.27 -28.45 13.04
N PRO A 165 4.35 -29.05 13.83
CA PRO A 165 4.60 -29.25 15.26
C PRO A 165 5.76 -30.22 15.46
N GLY A 166 6.95 -29.70 15.80
CA GLY A 166 8.13 -30.53 16.13
C GLY A 166 9.50 -30.08 15.61
N GLU A 167 9.60 -28.93 14.92
CA GLU A 167 10.90 -28.26 14.64
C GLU A 167 11.23 -27.17 15.67
#